data_AF-A0A959MW32-F1
#
_entry.id   AF-A0A959MW32-F1
#
_cell.length_a   1.000
_cell.length_b   1.000
_cell.length_c   1.000
_cell.angle_alpha   90.00
_cell.angle_beta   90.00
_cell.angle_gamma   90.00
#
_symmetry.space_group_name_H-M   'P 1'
#
loop_
_entity.id
_entity.type
_entity.pdbx_description
1 polymer ?
#
loop_
_entity_poly.entity_id
_entity_poly.type
_entity_poly.pdbx_seq_one_letter_code
_entity_poly.pdbx_strand_id
1 'polypeptide(L)'
;MKSRTFISSLIFGLILAILLIGIKSLEYTYFSYKIGLDVYIGIIALAFLIIGVYFGATYSRRKEAKFLIKLREESKRAGFTEPTINFDAVNGSDLSKRELEVLREIAMGYTNKEIGEKLFVSENTIKTHLNNIYMKLEVNRRTQAISRARELNIIT
;
A
#
# COMPACT_ATOMS: atom_id res chain seq x y z
N MET A 1 47.49 -14.16 -35.64
CA MET A 1 47.95 -12.75 -35.46
C MET A 1 47.18 -11.93 -34.40
N LYS A 2 46.15 -12.47 -33.71
CA LYS A 2 45.26 -11.71 -32.80
C LYS A 2 45.69 -11.67 -31.31
N SER A 3 46.72 -12.43 -30.93
CA SER A 3 47.13 -12.61 -29.52
C SER A 3 48.03 -11.49 -29.00
N ARG A 4 48.91 -10.88 -29.84
CA ARG A 4 49.83 -9.83 -29.38
C ARG A 4 49.11 -8.52 -29.02
N THR A 5 48.07 -8.12 -29.75
CA THR A 5 47.28 -6.91 -29.43
C THR A 5 46.42 -7.10 -28.17
N PHE A 6 45.94 -8.33 -27.93
CA PHE A 6 45.17 -8.66 -26.73
C PHE A 6 46.02 -8.58 -25.45
N ILE A 7 47.25 -9.09 -25.49
CA ILE A 7 48.19 -9.01 -24.35
C ILE A 7 48.56 -7.56 -24.04
N SER A 8 48.78 -6.72 -25.05
CA SER A 8 49.06 -5.28 -24.85
C SER A 8 47.90 -4.53 -24.20
N SER A 9 46.65 -4.80 -24.59
CA SER A 9 45.47 -4.19 -23.95
C SER A 9 45.27 -4.69 -22.51
N LEU A 10 45.62 -5.94 -22.22
CA LEU A 10 45.54 -6.51 -20.88
C LEU A 10 46.55 -5.85 -19.93
N ILE A 11 47.79 -5.65 -20.40
CA ILE A 11 48.84 -4.97 -19.63
C ILE A 11 48.46 -3.51 -19.35
N PHE A 12 47.91 -2.81 -20.33
CA PHE A 12 47.43 -1.43 -20.13
C PHE A 12 46.29 -1.36 -19.10
N GLY A 13 45.35 -2.30 -19.14
CA GLY A 13 44.28 -2.40 -18.14
C GLY A 13 44.80 -2.68 -16.73
N LEU A 14 45.82 -3.52 -16.61
CA LEU A 14 46.43 -3.88 -15.31
C LEU A 14 47.21 -2.69 -14.72
N ILE A 15 47.94 -1.95 -15.57
CA ILE A 15 48.62 -0.71 -15.18
C ILE A 15 47.60 0.36 -14.75
N LEU A 16 46.50 0.53 -15.48
CA LEU A 16 45.44 1.47 -15.14
C LEU A 16 44.78 1.11 -13.80
N ALA A 17 44.55 -0.18 -13.55
CA ALA A 17 43.99 -0.67 -12.28
C ALA A 17 44.94 -0.39 -11.09
N ILE A 18 46.25 -0.64 -11.25
CA ILE A 18 47.25 -0.35 -10.22
C ILE A 18 47.36 1.16 -9.98
N LEU A 19 47.32 1.97 -11.03
CA LEU A 19 47.36 3.43 -10.95
C LEU A 19 46.14 3.97 -10.18
N LEU A 20 44.94 3.47 -10.47
CA LEU A 20 43.72 3.86 -9.77
C LEU A 20 43.74 3.43 -8.29
N ILE A 21 44.27 2.25 -7.98
CA ILE A 21 44.45 1.78 -6.60
C ILE A 21 45.45 2.67 -5.85
N GLY A 22 46.55 3.05 -6.49
CA GLY A 22 47.55 3.95 -5.93
C GLY A 22 47.01 5.36 -5.66
N ILE A 23 46.28 5.94 -6.62
CA ILE A 23 45.60 7.23 -6.45
C ILE A 23 44.60 7.17 -5.29
N LYS A 24 43.79 6.10 -5.20
CA LYS A 24 42.82 5.93 -4.11
C LYS A 24 43.50 5.73 -2.75
N SER A 25 44.66 5.05 -2.71
CA SER A 25 45.45 4.84 -1.49
C SER A 25 46.08 6.15 -0.98
N LEU A 26 46.49 7.03 -1.90
CA LEU A 26 46.96 8.38 -1.60
C LEU A 26 45.82 9.29 -1.12
N GLU A 27 44.65 9.25 -1.75
CA GLU A 27 43.46 9.94 -1.26
C GLU A 27 43.00 9.42 0.11
N TYR A 28 43.06 8.11 0.34
CA TYR A 28 42.69 7.51 1.62
C TYR A 28 43.56 8.02 2.78
N THR A 29 44.85 8.22 2.55
CA THR A 29 45.76 8.71 3.60
C THR A 29 45.62 10.23 3.81
N TYR A 30 45.30 11.00 2.76
CA TYR A 30 45.24 12.47 2.83
C TYR A 30 43.86 13.02 3.20
N PHE A 31 42.78 12.34 2.83
CA PHE A 31 41.39 12.76 3.10
C PHE A 31 40.85 12.21 4.43
N SER A 32 41.36 11.06 4.92
CA SER A 32 40.86 10.43 6.14
C SER A 32 41.41 11.02 7.45
N TYR A 33 42.31 12.00 7.40
CA TYR A 33 42.91 12.61 8.60
C TYR A 33 42.15 13.85 9.15
N LYS A 34 41.08 14.31 8.49
CA LYS A 34 40.25 15.44 8.98
C LYS A 34 38.74 15.21 9.00
N ILE A 35 38.25 14.12 8.44
CA ILE A 35 36.82 13.80 8.44
C ILE A 35 36.62 12.63 9.40
N GLY A 36 36.10 12.93 10.60
CA GLY A 36 35.85 11.92 11.63
C GLY A 36 34.92 10.81 11.13
N LEU A 37 35.08 9.61 11.69
CA LEU A 37 34.24 8.42 11.43
C LEU A 37 32.74 8.73 11.45
N ASP A 38 32.32 9.73 12.22
CA ASP A 38 30.95 10.21 12.34
C ASP A 38 30.35 10.66 11.01
N VAL A 39 31.14 11.26 10.11
CA VAL A 39 30.67 11.73 8.80
C VAL A 39 30.39 10.56 7.87
N TYR A 40 31.21 9.51 7.92
CA TYR A 40 31.00 8.30 7.13
C TYR A 40 29.72 7.56 7.57
N ILE A 41 29.51 7.43 8.88
CA ILE A 41 28.28 6.87 9.46
C ILE A 41 27.06 7.71 9.04
N GLY A 42 27.19 9.05 9.04
CA GLY A 42 26.14 9.97 8.59
C GLY A 42 25.75 9.76 7.13
N ILE A 43 26.71 9.58 6.22
CA ILE A 43 26.44 9.32 4.80
C ILE A 43 25.73 7.97 4.60
N ILE A 44 26.18 6.93 5.32
CA ILE A 44 25.53 5.61 5.28
C ILE A 44 24.09 5.71 5.79
N ALA A 45 23.86 6.37 6.93
CA ALA A 45 22.54 6.56 7.51
C ALA A 45 21.60 7.31 6.54
N LEU A 46 22.09 8.35 5.87
CA LEU A 46 21.32 9.11 4.89
C LEU A 46 20.95 8.25 3.67
N ALA A 47 21.89 7.45 3.16
CA ALA A 47 21.62 6.53 2.06
C ALA A 47 20.56 5.49 2.44
N PHE A 48 20.68 4.87 3.63
CA PHE A 48 19.70 3.91 4.14
C PHE A 48 18.33 4.54 4.39
N LEU A 49 18.26 5.80 4.83
CA LEU A 49 17.01 6.51 5.03
C LEU A 49 16.30 6.78 3.70
N ILE A 50 17.04 7.23 2.67
CA ILE A 50 16.49 7.45 1.33
C ILE A 50 16.00 6.13 0.73
N ILE A 51 16.81 5.06 0.81
CA ILE A 51 16.45 3.73 0.31
C ILE A 51 15.24 3.18 1.07
N GLY A 52 15.24 3.25 2.40
CA GLY A 52 14.17 2.75 3.26
C GLY A 52 12.84 3.47 3.01
N VAL A 53 12.86 4.80 2.86
CA VAL A 53 11.67 5.59 2.53
C VAL A 53 11.18 5.28 1.12
N TYR A 54 12.08 5.22 0.14
CA TYR A 54 11.74 4.88 -1.25
C TYR A 54 11.09 3.50 -1.36
N PHE A 55 11.73 2.47 -0.79
CA PHE A 55 11.23 1.09 -0.81
C PHE A 55 10.00 0.90 0.08
N GLY A 56 9.97 1.49 1.29
CA GLY A 56 8.82 1.41 2.19
C GLY A 56 7.57 2.03 1.59
N ALA A 57 7.70 3.20 0.96
CA ALA A 57 6.56 3.90 0.34
C ALA A 57 6.03 3.23 -0.92
N THR A 58 6.86 2.46 -1.63
CA THR A 58 6.49 1.82 -2.92
C THR A 58 6.18 0.33 -2.82
N TYR A 59 6.75 -0.42 -1.87
CA TYR A 59 6.52 -1.86 -1.74
C TYR A 59 5.20 -2.18 -1.02
N SER A 60 4.81 -1.38 -0.03
CA SER A 60 3.60 -1.65 0.77
C SER A 60 2.29 -1.38 0.02
N ARG A 61 2.26 -0.46 -0.95
CA ARG A 61 1.02 -0.02 -1.61
C ARG A 61 0.62 -0.82 -2.86
N ARG A 62 1.55 -1.57 -3.47
CA ARG A 62 1.31 -2.25 -4.76
C ARG A 62 0.83 -3.70 -4.65
N LYS A 63 1.07 -4.37 -3.51
CA LYS A 63 0.66 -5.78 -3.31
C LYS A 63 -0.84 -5.91 -2.99
N GLU A 64 -1.40 -5.03 -2.15
CA GLU A 64 -2.83 -5.06 -1.82
C GLU A 64 -3.71 -4.69 -3.01
N ALA A 65 -3.42 -3.60 -3.73
CA ALA A 65 -4.26 -3.17 -4.85
C ALA A 65 -4.34 -4.23 -5.97
N LYS A 66 -3.22 -4.88 -6.32
CA LYS A 66 -3.21 -5.92 -7.36
C LYS A 66 -3.86 -7.23 -6.90
N PHE A 67 -3.75 -7.56 -5.61
CA PHE A 67 -4.39 -8.75 -5.05
C PHE A 67 -5.92 -8.57 -4.94
N LEU A 68 -6.38 -7.40 -4.50
CA LEU A 68 -7.79 -7.05 -4.40
C LEU A 68 -8.46 -6.94 -5.77
N ILE A 69 -7.77 -6.44 -6.79
CA ILE A 69 -8.27 -6.45 -8.18
C ILE A 69 -8.41 -7.89 -8.69
N LYS A 70 -7.43 -8.75 -8.42
CA LYS A 70 -7.47 -10.17 -8.82
C LYS A 70 -8.58 -10.95 -8.09
N LEU A 71 -8.76 -10.73 -6.80
CA LEU A 71 -9.86 -11.30 -6.01
C LEU A 71 -11.23 -10.77 -6.46
N ARG A 72 -11.33 -9.48 -6.84
CA ARG A 72 -12.55 -8.91 -7.41
C ARG A 72 -12.89 -9.56 -8.75
N GLU A 73 -11.91 -9.79 -9.61
CA GLU A 73 -12.12 -10.49 -10.89
C GLU A 73 -12.50 -11.97 -10.71
N GLU A 74 -11.87 -12.67 -9.77
CA GLU A 74 -12.22 -14.06 -9.42
C GLU A 74 -13.61 -14.15 -8.77
N SER A 75 -13.97 -13.23 -7.87
CA SER A 75 -15.29 -13.14 -7.25
C SER A 75 -16.40 -12.77 -8.25
N LYS A 76 -16.11 -11.91 -9.24
CA LYS A 76 -17.06 -11.54 -10.30
C LYS A 76 -17.34 -12.73 -11.24
N ARG A 77 -16.35 -13.61 -11.46
CA ARG A 77 -16.52 -14.87 -12.19
C ARG A 77 -17.27 -15.93 -11.38
N ALA A 78 -17.21 -15.87 -10.05
CA ALA A 78 -17.92 -16.79 -9.15
C ALA A 78 -19.41 -16.44 -8.91
N GLY A 79 -19.94 -15.41 -9.58
CA GLY A 79 -21.37 -15.07 -9.48
C GLY A 79 -21.76 -14.27 -8.24
N PHE A 80 -20.81 -13.67 -7.52
CA PHE A 80 -21.12 -12.74 -6.43
C PHE A 80 -21.62 -11.41 -7.04
N THR A 81 -22.94 -11.26 -7.16
CA THR A 81 -23.57 -10.01 -7.59
C THR A 81 -23.28 -8.93 -6.56
N GLU A 82 -22.80 -7.76 -7.00
CA GLU A 82 -22.65 -6.60 -6.12
C GLU A 82 -24.00 -6.32 -5.44
N PRO A 83 -24.07 -6.18 -4.11
CA PRO A 83 -25.33 -5.95 -3.44
C PRO A 83 -25.98 -4.69 -3.99
N THR A 84 -27.08 -4.87 -4.72
CA THR A 84 -27.85 -3.78 -5.31
C THR A 84 -28.72 -3.18 -4.24
N ILE A 85 -28.66 -1.85 -4.11
CA ILE A 85 -29.54 -1.11 -3.21
C ILE A 85 -30.91 -1.06 -3.89
N ASN A 86 -31.91 -1.66 -3.27
CA ASN A 86 -33.27 -1.56 -3.77
C ASN A 86 -33.85 -0.19 -3.37
N PHE A 87 -33.92 0.73 -4.32
CA PHE A 87 -34.42 2.08 -4.10
C PHE A 87 -35.89 2.12 -3.63
N ASP A 88 -36.69 1.09 -3.91
CA ASP A 88 -38.08 1.00 -3.46
C ASP A 88 -38.17 0.73 -1.95
N ALA A 89 -37.28 -0.13 -1.43
CA ALA A 89 -37.15 -0.41 0.00
C ALA A 89 -36.47 0.73 0.77
N VAL A 90 -35.62 1.54 0.10
CA VAL A 90 -34.96 2.71 0.69
C VAL A 90 -35.96 3.76 1.15
N ASN A 91 -37.07 3.94 0.43
CA ASN A 91 -38.12 4.91 0.80
C ASN A 91 -38.85 4.54 2.11
N GLY A 92 -38.79 3.28 2.54
CA GLY A 92 -39.33 2.80 3.80
C GLY A 92 -38.30 2.70 4.92
N SER A 93 -37.02 2.97 4.64
CA SER A 93 -35.94 2.90 5.62
C SER A 93 -35.58 4.29 6.13
N ASP A 94 -35.40 4.46 7.44
CA ASP A 94 -34.98 5.74 8.05
C ASP A 94 -33.47 6.03 7.87
N LEU A 95 -32.81 5.30 6.97
CA LEU A 95 -31.38 5.40 6.69
C LEU A 95 -31.09 6.53 5.70
N SER A 96 -30.10 7.34 6.02
CA SER A 96 -29.59 8.35 5.09
C SER A 96 -28.85 7.70 3.92
N LYS A 97 -28.72 8.42 2.80
CA LYS A 97 -27.93 8.00 1.64
C LYS A 97 -26.52 7.54 2.03
N ARG A 98 -25.89 8.27 2.97
CA ARG A 98 -24.54 7.95 3.43
C ARG A 98 -24.48 6.69 4.27
N GLU A 99 -25.48 6.45 5.10
CA GLU A 99 -25.60 5.23 5.89
C GLU A 99 -25.85 4.01 5.00
N LEU A 100 -26.62 4.15 3.93
CA LEU A 100 -26.84 3.11 2.91
C LEU A 100 -25.54 2.75 2.18
N GLU A 101 -24.74 3.74 1.78
CA GLU A 101 -23.43 3.50 1.19
C GLU A 101 -22.52 2.71 2.14
N VAL A 102 -22.45 3.11 3.42
CA VAL A 102 -21.67 2.42 4.44
C VAL A 102 -22.17 0.98 4.63
N LEU A 103 -23.48 0.78 4.73
CA LEU A 103 -24.11 -0.54 4.86
C LEU A 103 -23.79 -1.47 3.68
N ARG A 104 -23.78 -0.93 2.46
CA ARG A 104 -23.39 -1.68 1.25
C ARG A 104 -21.94 -2.13 1.31
N GLU A 105 -21.01 -1.25 1.66
CA GLU A 105 -19.59 -1.62 1.76
C GLU A 105 -19.36 -2.64 2.90
N ILE A 106 -20.14 -2.57 3.97
CA ILE A 106 -20.09 -3.56 5.06
C ILE A 106 -20.54 -4.94 4.59
N ALA A 107 -21.59 -5.00 3.77
CA ALA A 107 -22.11 -6.22 3.18
C ALA A 107 -21.13 -6.86 2.18
N MET A 108 -20.29 -6.05 1.53
CA MET A 108 -19.17 -6.51 0.70
C MET A 108 -17.96 -7.02 1.51
N GLY A 109 -17.97 -6.88 2.85
CA GLY A 109 -16.92 -7.40 3.72
C GLY A 109 -15.77 -6.43 4.03
N TYR A 110 -15.86 -5.16 3.64
CA TYR A 110 -14.77 -4.18 3.89
C TYR A 110 -14.63 -3.82 5.36
N THR A 111 -13.40 -3.68 5.84
CA THR A 111 -13.09 -3.17 7.18
C THR A 111 -13.43 -1.68 7.30
N ASN A 112 -13.62 -1.18 8.53
CA ASN A 112 -13.97 0.23 8.74
C ASN A 112 -12.93 1.20 8.16
N LYS A 113 -11.66 0.80 8.16
CA LYS A 113 -10.56 1.55 7.57
C LYS A 113 -10.68 1.61 6.04
N GLU A 114 -10.90 0.47 5.38
CA GLU A 114 -11.08 0.40 3.92
C GLU A 114 -12.32 1.17 3.47
N ILE A 115 -13.41 1.11 4.23
CA ILE A 115 -14.63 1.89 3.96
C ILE A 115 -14.31 3.39 4.05
N GLY A 116 -13.56 3.82 5.07
CA GLY A 116 -13.15 5.21 5.21
C GLY A 116 -12.31 5.70 4.03
N GLU A 117 -11.34 4.89 3.59
CA GLU A 117 -10.51 5.18 2.41
C GLU A 117 -11.35 5.28 1.13
N LYS A 118 -12.29 4.35 0.90
CA LYS A 118 -13.18 4.36 -0.27
C LYS A 118 -14.13 5.54 -0.30
N LEU A 119 -14.66 5.90 0.87
CA LEU A 119 -15.67 6.93 1.02
C LEU A 119 -15.05 8.32 1.32
N PHE A 120 -13.72 8.43 1.32
CA PHE A 120 -12.96 9.66 1.61
C PHE A 120 -13.29 10.27 2.99
N VAL A 121 -13.45 9.43 4.01
CA VAL A 121 -13.73 9.83 5.40
C VAL A 121 -12.87 9.06 6.40
N SER A 122 -12.75 9.57 7.62
CA SER A 122 -11.96 8.90 8.67
C SER A 122 -12.64 7.60 9.15
N GLU A 123 -11.85 6.65 9.66
CA GLU A 123 -12.38 5.43 10.30
C GLU A 123 -13.34 5.77 11.45
N ASN A 124 -13.06 6.85 12.20
CA ASN A 124 -13.91 7.30 13.29
C ASN A 124 -15.29 7.76 12.77
N THR A 125 -15.31 8.46 11.64
CA THR A 125 -16.56 8.86 10.96
C THR A 125 -17.37 7.63 10.54
N ILE A 126 -16.72 6.57 10.05
CA ILE A 126 -17.39 5.30 9.72
C ILE A 126 -17.98 4.64 10.97
N LYS A 127 -17.26 4.65 12.11
CA LYS A 127 -17.80 4.15 13.38
C LYS A 127 -19.06 4.91 13.82
N THR A 128 -19.09 6.22 13.63
CA THR A 128 -20.29 7.03 13.91
C THR A 128 -21.45 6.64 13.00
N HIS A 129 -21.23 6.52 11.69
CA HIS A 129 -22.27 6.07 10.75
C HIS A 129 -22.78 4.67 11.10
N LEU A 130 -21.87 3.75 11.47
CA LEU A 130 -22.21 2.41 11.94
C LEU A 130 -23.11 2.42 13.17
N ASN A 131 -22.79 3.25 14.15
CA ASN A 131 -23.59 3.36 15.36
C ASN A 131 -25.02 3.85 15.05
N ASN A 132 -25.14 4.83 14.15
CA ASN A 132 -26.46 5.30 13.73
C ASN A 132 -27.23 4.23 12.95
N ILE A 133 -26.57 3.49 12.06
CA ILE A 133 -27.18 2.35 11.35
C ILE A 133 -27.69 1.31 12.35
N TYR A 134 -26.89 0.98 13.36
CA TYR A 134 -27.23 0.00 14.40
C TYR A 134 -28.46 0.44 15.21
N MET A 135 -28.52 1.72 15.59
CA MET A 135 -29.70 2.27 16.26
C MET A 135 -30.94 2.22 15.37
N LYS A 136 -30.82 2.62 14.09
CA LYS A 136 -31.94 2.68 13.14
C LYS A 136 -32.47 1.31 12.70
N LEU A 137 -31.59 0.31 12.66
CA LEU A 137 -31.95 -1.07 12.35
C LEU A 137 -32.26 -1.90 13.60
N GLU A 138 -32.16 -1.31 14.80
CA GLU A 138 -32.37 -1.95 16.11
C GLU A 138 -31.49 -3.20 16.33
N VAL A 139 -30.22 -3.12 15.90
CA VAL A 139 -29.24 -4.22 15.98
C VAL A 139 -27.99 -3.79 16.73
N ASN A 140 -27.25 -4.75 17.28
CA ASN A 140 -26.02 -4.46 18.05
C ASN A 140 -24.75 -4.98 17.38
N ARG A 141 -24.88 -5.76 16.30
CA ARG A 141 -23.73 -6.42 15.65
C ARG A 141 -23.72 -6.17 14.15
N ARG A 142 -22.52 -6.07 13.60
CA ARG A 142 -22.26 -5.94 12.16
C ARG A 142 -22.99 -6.99 11.33
N THR A 143 -22.92 -8.26 11.72
CA THR A 143 -23.59 -9.36 10.99
C THR A 143 -25.11 -9.25 11.09
N GLN A 144 -25.64 -8.83 12.25
CA GLN A 144 -27.07 -8.62 12.43
C GLN A 144 -27.59 -7.48 11.53
N ALA A 145 -26.83 -6.39 11.39
CA ALA A 145 -27.16 -5.31 10.48
C ALA A 145 -27.28 -5.77 9.03
N ILE A 146 -26.37 -6.63 8.57
CA ILE A 146 -26.41 -7.20 7.21
C ILE A 146 -27.65 -8.10 7.04
N SER A 147 -27.90 -9.00 7.99
CA SER A 147 -29.09 -9.87 7.93
C SER A 147 -30.39 -9.07 7.94
N ARG A 148 -30.50 -8.07 8.83
CA ARG A 148 -31.67 -7.22 8.93
C ARG A 148 -31.90 -6.40 7.66
N ALA A 149 -30.83 -5.88 7.07
CA ALA A 149 -30.90 -5.15 5.81
C ALA A 149 -31.35 -6.04 4.63
N ARG A 150 -31.00 -7.33 4.63
CA ARG A 150 -31.51 -8.32 3.67
C ARG A 150 -32.98 -8.64 3.89
N GLU A 151 -33.41 -8.83 5.13
CA GLU A 151 -34.83 -9.06 5.47
C GLU A 151 -35.72 -7.89 5.03
N LEU A 152 -35.22 -6.66 5.18
CA LEU A 152 -35.88 -5.44 4.74
C LEU A 152 -35.76 -5.20 3.22
N ASN A 153 -35.13 -6.11 2.47
CA ASN A 153 -34.84 -6.00 1.04
C ASN A 153 -34.08 -4.71 0.66
N ILE A 154 -33.31 -4.13 1.58
CA ILE A 154 -32.51 -2.91 1.32
C ILE A 154 -31.25 -3.28 0.52
N ILE A 155 -30.68 -4.44 0.81
CA ILE A 155 -29.54 -5.03 0.09
C ILE A 155 -29.91 -6.45 -0.35
N THR A 156 -29.64 -6.78 -1.61
CA THR A 156 -29.90 -8.10 -2.20
C THR A 156 -28.59 -8.82 -2.50
#